data_AF-A0A1B6HYJ4-F1
#
_entry.id   AF-A0A1B6HYJ4-F1
#
_cell.length_a   1.000
_cell.length_b   1.000
_cell.length_c   1.000
_cell.angle_alpha   90.00
_cell.angle_beta   90.00
_cell.angle_gamma   90.00
#
_symmetry.space_group_name_H-M   'P 1'
#
loop_
_entity.id
_entity.type
_entity.pdbx_description
1 polymer ?
#
loop_
_entity_poly.entity_id
_entity_poly.type
_entity_poly.pdbx_seq_one_letter_code
_entity_poly.pdbx_strand_id
1 'polypeptide(L)'
;AELDKVVAINDMVLVMGDVNVDNLIESNDRRNLDEMLLSHGLSRLHLPATRITNHSQTSIDFICTNIKETDIATKITQTGLSDHTAQLCTILTDSTKQPLTQTKRRQFNARTVQELKQNLESQDWTKVTLTENVETAYKAFSGIFQTALNIACPLKIVKKKRNPYKNIWDNESQALKLSYLEGLNKQIITGHPDDKKETARRKKCYDIKLKTLHKQC
;
A
#
# COMPACT_ATOMS: atom_id res chain seq x y z
N ALA A 1 21.00 3.70 17.19
CA ALA A 1 21.86 3.51 15.99
C ALA A 1 21.11 3.71 14.67
N GLU A 2 19.90 3.14 14.48
CA GLU A 2 19.05 3.43 13.29
C GLU A 2 17.87 4.38 13.61
N LEU A 3 17.28 4.33 14.81
CA LEU A 3 16.23 5.29 15.22
C LEU A 3 16.74 6.74 15.27
N ASP A 4 18.01 6.95 15.64
CA ASP A 4 18.65 8.28 15.66
C ASP A 4 18.66 8.96 14.27
N LYS A 5 18.53 8.18 13.19
CA LYS A 5 18.47 8.70 11.82
C LYS A 5 17.05 9.02 11.36
N VAL A 6 16.03 8.51 12.07
CA VAL A 6 14.62 8.51 11.64
C VAL A 6 13.79 9.54 12.41
N VAL A 7 14.22 9.96 13.60
CA VAL A 7 13.39 10.77 14.51
C VAL A 7 13.97 12.17 14.69
N ALA A 8 13.44 13.15 13.98
CA ALA A 8 13.51 14.54 14.44
C ALA A 8 12.49 14.75 15.56
N ILE A 9 12.79 15.63 16.52
CA ILE A 9 12.05 15.81 17.79
C ILE A 9 10.54 16.14 17.61
N ASN A 10 10.07 16.47 16.40
CA ASN A 10 8.69 16.87 16.11
C ASN A 10 7.94 15.99 15.08
N ASP A 11 8.55 14.91 14.59
CA ASP A 11 7.88 14.07 13.59
C ASP A 11 6.93 13.06 14.24
N MET A 12 5.76 12.84 13.61
CA MET A 12 4.88 11.73 13.98
C MET A 12 5.51 10.42 13.49
N VAL A 13 5.90 9.57 14.43
CA VAL A 13 6.62 8.32 14.17
C VAL A 13 5.71 7.15 14.47
N LEU A 14 5.61 6.23 13.52
CA LEU A 14 4.93 4.95 13.67
C LEU A 14 5.87 3.85 13.16
N VAL A 15 6.23 2.91 14.01
CA VAL A 15 7.04 1.74 13.67
C VAL A 15 6.21 0.50 13.96
N MET A 16 6.19 -0.43 13.00
CA MET A 16 5.47 -1.69 13.13
C MET A 16 6.34 -2.84 12.60
N GLY A 17 6.18 -4.03 13.14
CA GLY A 17 6.90 -5.21 12.68
C GLY A 17 6.97 -6.32 13.73
N ASP A 18 7.69 -7.38 13.38
CA ASP A 18 7.99 -8.50 14.28
C ASP A 18 9.31 -8.22 15.02
N VAL A 19 9.22 -8.02 16.34
CA VAL A 19 10.38 -7.73 17.20
C VAL A 19 10.83 -8.97 17.99
N ASN A 20 10.07 -10.07 17.97
CA ASN A 20 10.33 -11.28 18.74
C ASN A 20 10.49 -11.06 20.26
N VAL A 21 9.87 -10.00 20.81
CA VAL A 21 9.86 -9.68 22.26
C VAL A 21 8.41 -9.62 22.76
N ASP A 22 8.04 -10.57 23.60
CA ASP A 22 6.66 -10.73 24.07
C ASP A 22 6.22 -9.58 24.99
N ASN A 23 5.09 -8.96 24.65
CA ASN A 23 4.45 -7.90 25.44
C ASN A 23 3.49 -8.41 26.52
N LEU A 24 3.10 -9.69 26.49
CA LEU A 24 2.13 -10.24 27.45
C LEU A 24 2.76 -10.68 28.77
N ILE A 25 4.09 -10.80 28.81
CA ILE A 25 4.84 -11.25 29.97
C ILE A 25 5.85 -10.19 30.40
N GLU A 26 6.16 -10.14 31.70
CA GLU A 26 7.28 -9.35 32.21
C GLU A 26 8.59 -10.10 31.93
N SER A 27 9.53 -9.44 31.27
CA SER A 27 10.84 -10.01 30.95
C SER A 27 11.92 -8.92 30.90
N ASN A 28 13.19 -9.32 31.00
CA ASN A 28 14.31 -8.37 30.83
C ASN A 28 14.29 -7.75 29.42
N ASP A 29 14.01 -8.56 28.40
CA ASP A 29 13.98 -8.10 27.01
C ASP A 29 12.88 -7.07 26.78
N ARG A 30 11.69 -7.29 27.36
CA ARG A 30 10.60 -6.30 27.34
C ARG A 30 11.02 -5.00 28.00
N ARG A 31 11.57 -5.06 29.22
CA ARG A 31 12.00 -3.84 29.93
C ARG A 31 13.06 -3.06 29.17
N ASN A 32 14.08 -3.75 28.66
CA ASN A 32 15.14 -3.13 27.87
C ASN A 32 14.59 -2.47 26.59
N LEU A 33 13.64 -3.14 25.91
CA LEU A 33 12.99 -2.59 24.72
C LEU A 33 12.12 -1.37 25.06
N ASP A 34 11.31 -1.45 26.12
CA ASP A 34 10.44 -0.36 26.56
C ASP A 34 11.27 0.86 27.00
N GLU A 35 12.38 0.68 27.71
CA GLU A 35 13.32 1.74 28.09
C GLU A 35 13.99 2.38 26.87
N MET A 36 14.41 1.57 25.89
CA MET A 36 14.98 2.07 24.63
C MET A 36 13.96 2.86 23.82
N LEU A 37 12.70 2.42 23.74
CA LEU A 37 11.64 3.16 23.05
C LEU A 37 11.35 4.48 23.77
N LEU A 38 11.27 4.44 25.09
CA LEU A 38 11.02 5.61 25.92
C LEU A 38 12.12 6.66 25.78
N SER A 39 13.39 6.25 25.66
CA SER A 39 14.51 7.18 25.42
C SER A 39 14.39 7.95 24.10
N HIS A 40 13.58 7.47 23.15
CA HIS A 40 13.28 8.12 21.88
C HIS A 40 11.88 8.76 21.86
N GLY A 41 11.20 8.85 23.01
CA GLY A 41 9.84 9.40 23.11
C GLY A 41 8.77 8.51 22.46
N LEU A 42 9.05 7.22 22.25
CA LEU A 42 8.12 6.25 21.69
C LEU A 42 7.59 5.35 22.79
N SER A 43 6.35 4.90 22.65
CA SER A 43 5.79 3.84 23.48
C SER A 43 5.25 2.71 22.61
N ARG A 44 5.33 1.48 23.13
CA ARG A 44 4.70 0.33 22.48
C ARG A 44 3.23 0.26 22.88
N LEU A 45 2.35 0.13 21.90
CA LEU A 45 0.94 -0.09 22.14
C LEU A 45 0.71 -1.50 22.70
N HIS A 46 -0.22 -1.62 23.65
CA HIS A 46 -0.59 -2.91 24.20
C HIS A 46 -1.49 -3.68 23.21
N LEU A 47 -0.91 -4.67 22.54
CA LEU A 47 -1.60 -5.54 21.58
C LEU A 47 -1.93 -6.90 22.21
N PRO A 48 -3.08 -7.51 21.90
CA PRO A 48 -3.34 -8.91 22.24
C PRO A 48 -2.33 -9.83 21.53
N ALA A 49 -2.37 -11.13 21.82
CA ALA A 49 -1.46 -12.11 21.22
C ALA A 49 -1.43 -11.97 19.68
N THR A 50 -0.23 -11.73 19.15
CA THR A 50 -0.03 -11.51 17.71
C THR A 50 0.50 -12.75 17.01
N ARG A 51 1.07 -13.70 17.76
CA ARG A 51 1.42 -15.04 17.31
C ARG A 51 0.71 -16.07 18.20
N ILE A 52 -0.02 -16.97 17.56
CA ILE A 52 -0.85 -17.98 18.23
C ILE A 52 -0.48 -19.34 17.66
N THR A 53 0.02 -20.20 18.54
CA THR A 53 0.30 -21.60 18.24
C THR A 53 -0.60 -22.50 19.10
N ASN A 54 -0.49 -23.81 18.94
CA ASN A 54 -1.16 -24.79 19.79
C ASN A 54 -0.59 -24.86 21.22
N HIS A 55 0.57 -24.25 21.47
CA HIS A 55 1.28 -24.33 22.74
C HIS A 55 1.50 -22.96 23.40
N SER A 56 1.34 -21.87 22.65
CA SER A 56 1.64 -20.52 23.13
C SER A 56 0.78 -19.45 22.46
N GLN A 57 0.59 -18.35 23.18
CA GLN A 57 0.00 -17.12 22.68
C GLN A 57 0.90 -15.97 23.13
N THR A 58 1.56 -15.31 22.19
CA THR A 58 2.59 -14.29 22.48
C THR A 58 2.33 -13.03 21.67
N SER A 59 2.60 -11.86 22.23
CA SER A 59 2.50 -10.57 21.55
C SER A 59 3.91 -10.10 21.15
N ILE A 60 4.41 -10.65 20.05
CA ILE A 60 5.79 -10.45 19.59
C ILE A 60 5.91 -9.51 18.38
N ASP A 61 4.77 -9.15 17.79
CA ASP A 61 4.71 -8.05 16.85
C ASP A 61 4.39 -6.77 17.62
N PHE A 62 5.03 -5.66 17.25
CA PHE A 62 4.84 -4.39 17.92
C PHE A 62 4.22 -3.32 17.00
N ILE A 63 3.51 -2.40 17.63
CA ILE A 63 3.24 -1.07 17.08
C ILE A 63 3.81 -0.11 18.12
N CYS A 64 4.82 0.68 17.77
CA CYS A 64 5.33 1.73 18.65
C CYS A 64 5.29 3.10 17.97
N THR A 65 4.93 4.11 18.76
CA THR A 65 4.60 5.43 18.22
C THR A 65 4.72 6.52 19.29
N ASN A 66 4.86 7.77 18.85
CA ASN A 66 4.63 8.97 19.65
C ASN A 66 3.27 9.64 19.35
N ILE A 67 2.43 9.01 18.52
CA ILE A 67 1.08 9.50 18.20
C ILE A 67 0.18 9.29 19.40
N LYS A 68 -0.67 10.28 19.70
CA LYS A 68 -1.65 10.20 20.78
C LYS A 68 -2.63 9.06 20.55
N GLU A 69 -3.05 8.39 21.61
CA GLU A 69 -4.06 7.32 21.55
C GLU A 69 -5.40 7.76 20.93
N THR A 70 -5.74 9.06 21.00
CA THR A 70 -6.93 9.63 20.35
C THR A 70 -6.84 9.66 18.83
N ASP A 71 -5.61 9.67 18.30
CA ASP A 71 -5.33 9.92 16.89
C ASP A 71 -4.87 8.64 16.19
N ILE A 72 -4.97 7.49 16.87
CA ILE A 72 -4.56 6.18 16.38
C ILE A 72 -5.58 5.12 16.79
N ALA A 73 -5.95 4.25 15.84
CA ALA A 73 -6.78 3.09 16.11
C ALA A 73 -6.08 1.83 15.61
N THR A 74 -5.97 0.83 16.47
CA THR A 74 -5.35 -0.46 16.13
C THR A 74 -6.39 -1.58 16.08
N LYS A 75 -6.14 -2.55 15.22
CA LYS A 75 -6.97 -3.75 15.11
C LYS A 75 -6.10 -4.95 14.76
N ILE A 76 -6.20 -6.00 15.57
CA ILE A 76 -5.60 -7.29 15.28
C ILE A 76 -6.60 -8.16 14.52
N THR A 77 -6.17 -8.76 13.42
CA THR A 77 -7.02 -9.58 12.54
C THR A 77 -6.40 -10.93 12.27
N GLN A 78 -7.13 -12.01 12.55
CA GLN A 78 -6.74 -13.35 12.13
C GLN A 78 -6.83 -13.45 10.60
N THR A 79 -5.69 -13.53 9.92
CA THR A 79 -5.65 -13.67 8.45
C THR A 79 -5.80 -15.12 8.00
N GLY A 80 -5.36 -16.03 8.86
CA GLY A 80 -5.24 -17.45 8.56
C GLY A 80 -4.21 -17.77 7.47
N LEU A 81 -3.18 -16.94 7.33
CA LEU A 81 -2.06 -17.19 6.41
C LEU A 81 -0.86 -17.83 7.11
N SER A 82 -0.67 -17.56 8.40
CA SER A 82 0.37 -18.12 9.26
C SER A 82 -0.13 -18.23 10.70
N ASP A 83 0.77 -18.60 11.61
CA ASP A 83 0.61 -18.50 13.06
C ASP A 83 0.61 -17.05 13.57
N HIS A 84 0.92 -16.06 12.73
CA HIS A 84 0.79 -14.63 13.05
C HIS A 84 -0.58 -14.05 12.64
N THR A 85 -0.99 -13.06 13.41
CA THR A 85 -2.11 -12.16 13.15
C THR A 85 -1.64 -10.95 12.34
N ALA A 86 -2.53 -10.34 11.56
CA ALA A 86 -2.24 -9.05 10.94
C ALA A 86 -2.53 -7.91 11.91
N GLN A 87 -1.61 -6.95 11.98
CA GLN A 87 -1.83 -5.69 12.67
C GLN A 87 -2.29 -4.63 11.67
N LEU A 88 -3.45 -4.02 11.95
CA LEU A 88 -3.94 -2.87 11.22
C LEU A 88 -3.83 -1.64 12.13
N CYS A 89 -3.16 -0.60 11.65
CA CYS A 89 -3.04 0.68 12.32
C CYS A 89 -3.66 1.76 11.44
N THR A 90 -4.58 2.55 12.00
CA THR A 90 -5.26 3.66 11.35
C THR A 90 -4.88 4.94 12.06
N ILE A 91 -4.20 5.85 11.36
CA ILE A 91 -3.89 7.18 11.88
C ILE A 91 -5.06 8.11 11.53
N LEU A 92 -5.65 8.71 12.54
CA LEU A 92 -6.73 9.68 12.40
C LEU A 92 -6.10 11.06 12.27
N THR A 93 -6.26 11.66 11.10
CA THR A 93 -5.74 13.00 10.81
C THR A 93 -6.87 13.89 10.34
N ASP A 94 -6.87 15.16 10.75
CA ASP A 94 -7.75 16.17 10.20
C ASP A 94 -7.40 16.42 8.73
N SER A 95 -8.08 15.70 7.83
CA SER A 95 -7.89 15.90 6.40
C SER A 95 -8.55 17.20 5.98
N THR A 96 -7.72 18.21 5.64
CA THR A 96 -8.13 19.14 4.59
C THR A 96 -8.35 18.31 3.33
N LYS A 97 -9.50 18.49 2.66
CA LYS A 97 -9.81 17.76 1.42
C LYS A 97 -8.75 18.11 0.38
N GLN A 98 -7.72 17.28 0.28
CA GLN A 98 -6.72 17.41 -0.77
C GLN A 98 -7.49 17.36 -2.11
N PRO A 99 -7.37 18.38 -2.97
CA PRO A 99 -8.06 18.37 -4.25
C PRO A 99 -7.66 17.10 -5.01
N LEU A 100 -8.65 16.45 -5.64
CA LEU A 100 -8.44 15.25 -6.48
C LEU A 100 -7.15 15.40 -7.28
N THR A 101 -6.22 14.46 -7.13
CA THR A 101 -4.88 14.55 -7.74
C THR A 101 -5.02 14.84 -9.23
N GLN A 102 -4.70 16.07 -9.61
CA GLN A 102 -4.77 16.53 -10.99
C GLN A 102 -3.44 16.21 -11.64
N THR A 103 -3.47 15.49 -12.76
CA THR A 103 -2.26 15.24 -13.55
C THR A 103 -2.35 16.01 -14.85
N LYS A 104 -1.28 16.73 -15.21
CA LYS A 104 -1.14 17.33 -16.54
C LYS A 104 -0.64 16.24 -17.50
N ARG A 105 -1.38 15.96 -18.57
CA ARG A 105 -0.94 15.04 -19.64
C ARG A 105 -1.32 15.55 -21.01
N ARG A 106 -0.51 15.19 -22.01
CA ARG A 106 -0.87 15.32 -23.43
C ARG A 106 -1.66 14.08 -23.84
N GLN A 107 -2.66 14.24 -24.70
CA GLN A 107 -3.41 13.10 -25.23
C GLN A 107 -2.86 12.78 -26.62
N PHE A 108 -2.20 11.63 -26.76
CA PHE A 108 -1.77 11.10 -28.04
C PHE A 108 -2.78 10.07 -28.50
N ASN A 109 -3.62 10.46 -29.46
CA ASN A 109 -4.52 9.60 -30.20
C ASN A 109 -4.27 9.77 -31.71
N ALA A 110 -4.87 8.89 -32.52
CA ALA A 110 -4.66 8.88 -33.97
C ALA A 110 -4.87 10.27 -34.62
N ARG A 111 -5.91 11.00 -34.20
CA ARG A 111 -6.22 12.34 -34.70
C ARG A 111 -5.13 13.35 -34.32
N THR A 112 -4.79 13.47 -33.03
CA THR A 112 -3.79 14.45 -32.55
C THR A 112 -2.40 14.18 -33.11
N VAL A 113 -2.06 12.90 -33.33
CA VAL A 113 -0.79 12.52 -33.96
C VAL A 113 -0.79 12.88 -35.45
N GLN A 114 -1.92 12.71 -36.14
CA GLN A 114 -2.05 13.13 -37.53
C GLN A 114 -1.96 14.66 -37.69
N GLU A 115 -2.63 15.42 -36.81
CA GLU A 115 -2.52 16.87 -36.75
C GLU A 115 -1.06 17.32 -36.48
N LEU A 116 -0.33 16.62 -35.61
CA LEU A 116 1.09 16.89 -35.36
C LEU A 116 1.94 16.68 -36.62
N LYS A 117 1.72 15.58 -37.34
CA LYS A 117 2.45 15.29 -38.59
C LYS A 117 2.24 16.37 -39.64
N GLN A 118 0.98 16.72 -39.90
CA GLN A 118 0.63 17.78 -40.87
C GLN A 118 1.22 19.14 -40.47
N ASN A 119 1.19 19.47 -39.18
CA ASN A 119 1.80 20.69 -38.68
C ASN A 119 3.31 20.71 -38.87
N LEU A 120 4.01 19.58 -38.72
CA LEU A 120 5.46 19.49 -38.90
C LEU A 120 5.87 19.46 -40.39
N GLU A 121 5.09 18.81 -41.24
CA GLU A 121 5.30 18.78 -42.70
C GLU A 121 5.20 20.16 -43.34
N SER A 122 4.37 21.04 -42.77
CA SER A 122 4.19 22.42 -43.25
C SER A 122 5.21 23.43 -42.71
N GLN A 123 6.14 23.03 -41.83
CA GLN A 123 7.14 23.95 -41.28
C GLN A 123 8.29 24.20 -42.26
N ASP A 124 8.85 25.39 -42.19
CA ASP A 124 10.11 25.73 -42.83
C ASP A 124 11.28 25.21 -41.97
N TRP A 125 12.00 24.23 -42.51
CA TRP A 125 13.15 23.59 -41.87
C TRP A 125 14.50 24.21 -42.27
N THR A 126 14.53 25.22 -43.15
CA THR A 126 15.79 25.85 -43.60
C THR A 126 16.61 26.41 -42.43
N LYS A 127 15.95 26.93 -41.40
CA LYS A 127 16.57 27.41 -40.15
C LYS A 127 17.26 26.31 -39.34
N VAL A 128 16.96 25.05 -39.62
CA VAL A 128 17.63 23.90 -39.00
C VAL A 128 18.69 23.33 -39.94
N THR A 129 18.39 23.18 -41.23
CA THR A 129 19.27 22.49 -42.19
C THR A 129 20.41 23.35 -42.72
N LEU A 130 20.24 24.68 -42.78
CA LEU A 130 21.25 25.62 -43.29
C LEU A 130 22.07 26.29 -42.19
N THR A 131 21.77 26.00 -40.92
CA THR A 131 22.48 26.59 -39.78
C THR A 131 23.71 25.77 -39.44
N GLU A 132 24.89 26.36 -39.59
CA GLU A 132 26.17 25.67 -39.27
C GLU A 132 26.35 25.44 -37.76
N ASN A 133 25.84 26.35 -36.93
CA ASN A 133 25.96 26.24 -35.49
C ASN A 133 24.94 25.21 -34.94
N VAL A 134 25.45 24.10 -34.41
CA VAL A 134 24.66 22.99 -33.88
C VAL A 134 23.68 23.43 -32.78
N GLU A 135 24.11 24.30 -31.86
CA GLU A 135 23.29 24.78 -30.75
C GLU A 135 22.10 25.63 -31.27
N THR A 136 22.36 26.50 -32.24
CA THR A 136 21.33 27.32 -32.87
C THR A 136 20.36 26.46 -33.69
N ALA A 137 20.86 25.48 -34.44
CA ALA A 137 20.03 24.54 -35.20
C ALA A 137 19.12 23.71 -34.27
N TYR A 138 19.65 23.23 -33.15
CA TYR A 138 18.89 22.49 -32.14
C TYR A 138 17.79 23.34 -31.50
N LYS A 139 18.10 24.59 -31.13
CA LYS A 139 17.08 25.53 -30.59
C LYS A 139 15.96 25.79 -31.58
N ALA A 140 16.28 25.97 -32.86
CA ALA A 140 15.29 26.14 -33.92
C ALA A 140 14.41 24.89 -34.05
N PHE A 141 15.01 23.69 -34.15
CA PHE A 141 14.27 22.43 -34.19
C PHE A 141 13.35 22.26 -32.96
N SER A 142 13.90 22.44 -31.77
CA SER A 142 13.16 22.25 -30.52
C SER A 142 12.00 23.25 -30.41
N GLY A 143 12.20 24.50 -30.85
CA GLY A 143 11.14 25.52 -30.86
C GLY A 143 10.00 25.17 -31.80
N ILE A 144 10.33 24.76 -33.04
CA ILE A 144 9.35 24.33 -34.05
C ILE A 144 8.57 23.11 -33.54
N PHE A 145 9.28 22.07 -33.09
CA PHE A 145 8.68 20.84 -32.59
C PHE A 145 7.78 21.09 -31.37
N GLN A 146 8.25 21.86 -30.39
CA GLN A 146 7.50 22.15 -29.18
C GLN A 146 6.22 22.96 -29.48
N THR A 147 6.28 23.87 -30.44
CA THR A 147 5.12 24.64 -30.91
C THR A 147 4.10 23.73 -31.58
N ALA A 148 4.53 22.91 -32.54
CA ALA A 148 3.65 21.95 -33.21
C ALA A 148 3.02 20.96 -32.20
N LEU A 149 3.80 20.50 -31.23
CA LEU A 149 3.33 19.62 -30.15
C LEU A 149 2.33 20.31 -29.21
N ASN A 150 2.50 21.60 -28.92
CA ASN A 150 1.56 22.38 -28.11
C ASN A 150 0.23 22.63 -28.82
N ILE A 151 0.26 22.80 -30.14
CA ILE A 151 -0.93 23.00 -30.97
C ILE A 151 -1.71 21.68 -31.09
N ALA A 152 -1.03 20.60 -31.54
CA ALA A 152 -1.69 19.33 -31.82
C ALA A 152 -2.01 18.51 -30.56
N CYS A 153 -1.12 18.56 -29.56
CA CYS A 153 -1.21 17.74 -28.35
C CYS A 153 -1.10 18.60 -27.08
N PRO A 154 -2.00 19.56 -26.81
CA PRO A 154 -1.89 20.46 -25.67
C PRO A 154 -1.91 19.71 -24.34
N LEU A 155 -1.22 20.26 -23.33
CA LEU A 155 -1.29 19.76 -21.96
C LEU A 155 -2.70 20.01 -21.40
N LYS A 156 -3.38 18.93 -21.04
CA LYS A 156 -4.70 18.99 -20.40
C LYS A 156 -4.60 18.52 -18.96
N ILE A 157 -5.32 19.22 -18.09
CA ILE A 157 -5.54 18.79 -16.71
C ILE A 157 -6.55 17.66 -16.75
N VAL A 158 -6.13 16.47 -16.31
CA VAL A 158 -7.00 15.32 -16.20
C VAL A 158 -7.20 14.98 -14.74
N LYS A 159 -8.46 14.96 -14.31
CA LYS A 159 -8.84 14.44 -13.01
C LYS A 159 -8.68 12.92 -13.06
N LYS A 160 -7.90 12.35 -12.13
CA LYS A 160 -7.83 10.90 -11.98
C LYS A 160 -9.22 10.43 -11.56
N LYS A 161 -9.93 9.73 -12.46
CA LYS A 161 -11.17 9.04 -12.07
C LYS A 161 -10.76 7.99 -11.04
N ARG A 162 -11.40 7.99 -9.87
CA ARG A 162 -11.30 6.86 -8.96
C ARG A 162 -11.86 5.67 -9.72
N ASN A 163 -11.03 4.69 -10.02
CA ASN A 163 -11.54 3.42 -10.49
C ASN A 163 -12.27 2.83 -9.27
N PRO A 164 -13.60 2.65 -9.30
CA PRO A 164 -14.26 2.01 -8.18
C PRO A 164 -13.60 0.63 -8.04
N TYR A 165 -13.05 0.33 -6.87
CA TYR A 165 -12.61 -1.02 -6.59
C TYR A 165 -13.79 -1.94 -6.88
N LYS A 166 -13.66 -2.81 -7.90
CA LYS A 166 -14.69 -3.79 -8.19
C LYS A 166 -14.68 -4.73 -6.99
N ASN A 167 -15.74 -4.68 -6.18
CA ASN A 167 -15.86 -5.60 -5.06
C ASN A 167 -16.11 -6.99 -5.66
N ILE A 168 -15.08 -7.84 -5.61
CA ILE A 168 -15.11 -9.19 -6.18
C ILE A 168 -15.75 -10.18 -5.19
N TRP A 169 -15.96 -9.78 -3.92
CA TRP A 169 -16.41 -10.66 -2.85
C TRP A 169 -17.93 -10.59 -2.65
N ASP A 170 -18.59 -11.74 -2.72
CA ASP A 170 -20.02 -11.90 -2.41
C ASP A 170 -20.25 -12.46 -0.99
N ASN A 171 -21.51 -12.51 -0.56
CA ASN A 171 -21.88 -13.00 0.78
C ASN A 171 -21.43 -14.44 1.01
N GLU A 172 -21.47 -15.29 -0.02
CA GLU A 172 -21.01 -16.69 0.07
C GLU A 172 -19.50 -16.77 0.32
N SER A 173 -18.70 -15.96 -0.38
CA SER A 173 -17.25 -15.89 -0.15
C SER A 173 -16.90 -15.41 1.27
N GLN A 174 -17.71 -14.52 1.84
CA GLN A 174 -17.55 -14.07 3.23
C GLN A 174 -17.88 -15.19 4.21
N ALA A 175 -18.97 -15.92 4.00
CA ALA A 175 -19.34 -17.07 4.82
C ALA A 175 -18.27 -18.18 4.77
N LEU A 176 -17.74 -18.48 3.58
CA LEU A 176 -16.66 -19.46 3.40
C LEU A 176 -15.37 -19.03 4.08
N LYS A 177 -15.04 -17.73 4.05
CA LYS A 177 -13.92 -17.16 4.80
C LYS A 177 -14.10 -17.37 6.31
N LEU A 178 -15.27 -17.06 6.86
CA LEU A 178 -15.55 -17.26 8.29
C LEU A 178 -15.43 -18.74 8.67
N SER A 179 -16.03 -19.63 7.88
CA SER A 179 -15.94 -21.08 8.09
C SER A 179 -14.49 -21.57 8.07
N TYR A 180 -13.68 -21.08 7.14
CA TYR A 180 -12.24 -21.37 7.09
C TYR A 180 -11.52 -20.92 8.37
N LEU A 181 -11.74 -19.67 8.80
CA LEU A 181 -11.10 -19.12 10.00
C LEU A 181 -11.50 -19.87 11.27
N GLU A 182 -12.76 -20.29 11.39
CA GLU A 182 -13.23 -21.15 12.49
C GLU A 182 -12.51 -22.51 12.51
N GLY A 183 -12.39 -23.15 11.34
CA GLY A 183 -11.67 -24.42 11.20
C GLY A 183 -10.21 -24.27 11.59
N LEU A 184 -9.57 -23.21 11.10
CA LEU A 184 -8.18 -22.90 11.41
C LEU A 184 -7.97 -22.65 12.91
N ASN A 185 -8.85 -21.88 13.56
CA ASN A 185 -8.78 -21.66 15.00
C ASN A 185 -8.87 -22.98 15.77
N LYS A 186 -9.80 -23.86 15.38
CA LYS A 186 -9.90 -25.20 15.97
C LYS A 186 -8.63 -26.02 15.77
N GLN A 187 -8.06 -26.02 14.56
CA GLN A 187 -6.79 -26.70 14.27
C GLN A 187 -5.65 -26.15 15.14
N ILE A 188 -5.57 -24.84 15.33
CA ILE A 188 -4.56 -24.21 16.18
C ILE A 188 -4.74 -24.65 17.63
N ILE A 189 -5.97 -24.67 18.16
CA ILE A 189 -6.23 -25.04 19.55
C ILE A 189 -5.95 -26.54 19.80
N THR A 190 -6.41 -27.43 18.92
CA THR A 190 -6.36 -28.88 19.17
C THR A 190 -5.07 -29.53 18.69
N GLY A 191 -4.44 -28.99 17.65
CA GLY A 191 -3.33 -29.64 16.95
C GLY A 191 -3.67 -30.99 16.30
N HIS A 192 -4.95 -31.40 16.25
CA HIS A 192 -5.34 -32.74 15.83
C HIS A 192 -5.26 -32.92 14.29
N PRO A 193 -4.77 -34.06 13.78
CA PRO A 193 -4.65 -34.30 12.33
C PRO A 193 -5.97 -34.15 11.57
N ASP A 194 -7.10 -34.51 12.18
CA ASP A 194 -8.41 -34.41 11.52
C ASP A 194 -8.92 -32.98 11.41
N ASP A 195 -8.64 -32.12 12.40
CA ASP A 195 -8.96 -30.69 12.30
C ASP A 195 -8.11 -30.00 11.21
N LYS A 196 -6.88 -30.49 10.99
CA LYS A 196 -6.04 -30.06 9.86
C LYS A 196 -6.63 -30.46 8.50
N LYS A 197 -7.16 -31.68 8.37
CA LYS A 197 -7.86 -32.12 7.15
C LYS A 197 -9.10 -31.27 6.88
N GLU A 198 -9.89 -31.01 7.92
CA GLU A 198 -11.12 -30.21 7.81
C GLU A 198 -10.80 -28.75 7.44
N THR A 199 -9.78 -28.15 8.06
CA THR A 199 -9.31 -26.79 7.71
C THR A 199 -8.87 -26.70 6.26
N ALA A 200 -8.10 -27.68 5.78
CA ALA A 200 -7.67 -27.75 4.38
C ALA A 200 -8.87 -27.86 3.42
N ARG A 201 -9.91 -28.63 3.79
CA ARG A 201 -11.16 -28.74 3.02
C ARG A 201 -11.87 -27.38 2.94
N ARG A 202 -12.07 -26.70 4.07
CA ARG A 202 -12.72 -25.38 4.14
C ARG A 202 -11.94 -24.32 3.34
N LYS A 203 -10.61 -24.31 3.48
CA LYS A 203 -9.72 -23.42 2.70
C LYS A 203 -9.88 -23.65 1.20
N LYS A 204 -9.90 -24.92 0.76
CA LYS A 204 -10.08 -25.28 -0.65
C LYS A 204 -11.42 -24.77 -1.19
N CYS A 205 -12.52 -24.90 -0.44
CA CYS A 205 -13.82 -24.36 -0.84
C CYS A 205 -13.77 -22.83 -1.02
N TYR A 206 -13.17 -22.12 -0.07
CA TYR A 206 -13.00 -20.67 -0.14
C TYR A 206 -12.15 -20.25 -1.36
N ASP A 207 -11.00 -20.89 -1.57
CA ASP A 207 -10.10 -20.59 -2.69
C ASP A 207 -10.76 -20.83 -4.06
N ILE A 208 -11.55 -21.91 -4.18
CA ILE A 208 -12.32 -22.19 -5.41
C ILE A 208 -13.34 -21.09 -5.66
N LYS A 209 -14.10 -20.67 -4.64
CA LYS A 209 -15.08 -19.59 -4.77
C LYS A 209 -14.43 -18.28 -5.24
N LEU A 210 -13.30 -17.91 -4.64
CA LEU A 210 -12.55 -16.72 -5.05
C LEU A 210 -12.06 -16.80 -6.51
N LYS A 211 -11.58 -17.97 -6.95
CA LYS A 211 -11.17 -18.17 -8.36
C LYS A 211 -12.34 -18.03 -9.32
N THR A 212 -13.53 -18.52 -8.96
CA THR A 212 -14.74 -18.38 -9.77
C THR A 212 -15.15 -16.91 -9.90
N LEU A 213 -15.18 -16.17 -8.78
CA LEU A 213 -15.54 -14.75 -8.77
C LEU A 213 -14.57 -13.89 -9.61
N HIS A 214 -13.26 -14.18 -9.54
CA HIS A 214 -12.27 -13.49 -10.37
C HIS A 214 -12.46 -13.71 -11.88
N LYS A 215 -12.96 -14.88 -12.31
CA LYS A 215 -13.23 -15.17 -13.73
C LYS A 215 -14.48 -14.46 -14.26
N GLN A 216 -15.40 -14.07 -13.38
CA GLN A 216 -16.65 -13.39 -13.73
C GLN A 216 -16.50 -11.86 -13.78
N CYS A 217 -15.36 -11.34 -13.34
CA CYS A 217 -15.06 -9.91 -13.28
C CYS A 217 -14.27 -9.43 -14.49
#